data_AF-A0A3N5R3J6-F1
#
_entry.id   AF-A0A3N5R3J6-F1
#
_cell.length_a   1.000
_cell.length_b   1.000
_cell.length_c   1.000
_cell.angle_alpha   90.00
_cell.angle_beta   90.00
_cell.angle_gamma   90.00
#
_symmetry.space_group_name_H-M   'P 1'
#
loop_
_entity.id
_entity.type
_entity.pdbx_description
1 polymer ?
#
loop_
_entity_poly.entity_id
_entity_poly.type
_entity_poly.pdbx_seq_one_letter_code
_entity_poly.pdbx_strand_id
1 'polypeptide(L)'
;MIYLTIFLMMFVVACSPGSKVSQEEILRSGVPMQAIVTSIKDMGSHDDVTSDVLITVSVTPEGGEPYPAEIRGTFARKDLTTYVAGTTVNVKVLENDKTAVAIVGALVNPRER
;
A
#
# COMPACT_ATOMS: atom_id res chain seq x y z
N MET A 1 39.45 12.55 27.72
CA MET A 1 38.47 13.64 27.90
C MET A 1 37.60 13.73 26.65
N ILE A 2 36.32 13.37 26.80
CA ILE A 2 35.13 14.04 26.25
C ILE A 2 35.11 14.27 24.72
N TYR A 3 34.59 13.26 24.01
CA TYR A 3 33.79 13.39 22.77
C TYR A 3 32.80 12.21 22.76
N LEU A 4 32.11 11.91 23.87
CA LEU A 4 30.81 12.44 24.23
C LEU A 4 30.01 13.09 23.07
N THR A 5 29.07 12.28 22.58
CA THR A 5 27.73 12.64 22.04
C THR A 5 27.62 13.20 20.62
N ILE A 6 26.64 12.64 19.90
CA ILE A 6 25.95 13.18 18.71
C ILE A 6 26.71 12.86 17.41
N PHE A 7 26.31 11.89 16.59
CA PHE A 7 25.00 11.81 15.96
C PHE A 7 24.69 10.35 15.63
N LEU A 8 23.94 9.73 16.53
CA LEU A 8 23.13 8.56 16.26
C LEU A 8 22.10 8.95 15.20
N MET A 9 22.47 8.85 13.94
CA MET A 9 21.51 8.79 12.84
C MET A 9 21.90 7.60 11.96
N MET A 10 21.98 6.46 12.64
CA MET A 10 21.62 5.19 12.05
C MET A 10 20.15 5.33 11.68
N PHE A 11 19.87 5.94 10.52
CA PHE A 11 18.65 5.65 9.77
C PHE A 11 18.80 4.19 9.38
N VAL A 12 18.53 3.32 10.37
CA VAL A 12 18.08 1.97 10.11
C VAL A 12 16.80 2.21 9.33
N VAL A 13 16.95 2.26 8.01
CA VAL A 13 15.91 1.90 7.09
C VAL A 13 15.57 0.49 7.51
N ALA A 14 14.64 0.39 8.45
CA ALA A 14 13.94 -0.82 8.78
C ALA A 14 13.18 -1.15 7.50
N CYS A 15 13.86 -1.80 6.58
CA CYS A 15 13.24 -2.64 5.58
C CYS A 15 12.66 -3.81 6.40
N SER A 16 11.56 -3.52 7.10
CA SER A 16 10.79 -4.53 7.80
C SER A 16 10.34 -5.52 6.72
N PRO A 17 10.71 -6.81 6.83
CA PRO A 17 10.23 -7.81 5.90
C PRO A 17 8.71 -7.85 6.05
N GLY A 18 8.02 -7.26 5.06
CA GLY A 18 6.56 -7.14 5.04
C GLY A 18 5.96 -8.49 5.37
N SER A 19 5.14 -8.51 6.42
CA SER A 19 4.42 -9.71 6.79
C SER A 19 3.63 -10.14 5.55
N LYS A 20 3.70 -11.42 5.15
CA LYS A 20 2.92 -11.96 4.02
C LYS A 20 1.44 -12.05 4.41
N VAL A 21 0.84 -10.93 4.78
CA VAL A 21 -0.58 -10.83 5.08
C VAL A 21 -1.30 -10.68 3.75
N SER A 22 -2.27 -11.56 3.50
CA SER A 22 -3.07 -11.47 2.28
C SER A 22 -3.86 -10.16 2.28
N GLN A 23 -4.08 -9.58 1.10
CA GLN A 23 -4.90 -8.38 1.01
C GLN A 23 -6.32 -8.61 1.54
N GLU A 24 -6.86 -9.83 1.43
CA GLU A 24 -8.13 -10.23 2.04
C GLU A 24 -8.13 -10.05 3.57
N GLU A 25 -7.03 -10.44 4.23
CA GLU A 25 -6.89 -10.31 5.68
C GLU A 25 -6.81 -8.83 6.07
N ILE A 26 -6.05 -8.03 5.33
CA ILE A 26 -6.01 -6.57 5.52
C ILE A 26 -7.40 -5.96 5.33
N LEU A 27 -8.16 -6.40 4.34
CA LEU A 27 -9.53 -5.93 4.11
C LEU A 27 -10.49 -6.35 5.23
N ARG A 28 -10.21 -7.45 5.92
CA ARG A 28 -11.04 -7.97 7.01
C ARG A 28 -10.71 -7.32 8.35
N SER A 29 -9.45 -7.32 8.75
CA SER A 29 -8.97 -6.88 10.07
C SER A 29 -8.32 -5.49 10.07
N GLY A 30 -8.10 -4.90 8.90
CA GLY A 30 -7.50 -3.57 8.79
C GLY A 30 -8.46 -2.42 9.12
N VAL A 31 -7.85 -1.33 9.61
CA VAL A 31 -8.50 -0.08 9.95
C VAL A 31 -8.76 0.72 8.67
N PRO A 32 -9.99 1.20 8.45
CA PRO A 32 -10.31 2.01 7.27
C PRO A 32 -9.61 3.37 7.35
N MET A 33 -8.93 3.74 6.28
CA MET A 33 -8.21 5.02 6.13
C MET A 33 -8.41 5.58 4.72
N GLN A 34 -8.16 6.87 4.57
CA GLN A 34 -8.10 7.51 3.25
C GLN A 34 -6.64 7.62 2.79
N ALA A 35 -6.43 7.34 1.51
CA ALA A 35 -5.13 7.49 0.89
C ALA A 35 -5.26 8.21 -0.46
N ILE A 36 -4.20 8.91 -0.85
CA ILE A 36 -4.13 9.58 -2.15
C ILE A 36 -3.21 8.77 -3.05
N VAL A 37 -3.70 8.37 -4.21
CA VAL A 37 -2.87 7.70 -5.22
C VAL A 37 -1.79 8.68 -5.66
N THR A 38 -0.53 8.28 -5.54
CA THR A 38 0.63 9.10 -5.93
C THR A 38 1.18 8.64 -7.27
N SER A 39 1.26 7.33 -7.48
CA SER A 39 1.77 6.76 -8.73
C SER A 39 1.19 5.38 -8.96
N ILE A 40 1.20 4.96 -10.22
CA ILE A 40 0.77 3.65 -10.66
C ILE A 40 1.78 3.15 -11.66
N LYS A 41 2.20 1.91 -11.45
CA LYS A 41 3.14 1.21 -12.31
C LYS A 41 2.53 -0.14 -12.68
N ASP A 42 2.16 -0.29 -13.95
CA ASP A 42 1.83 -1.58 -14.52
C ASP A 42 3.08 -2.46 -14.50
N MET A 43 3.00 -3.64 -13.88
CA MET A 43 4.09 -4.60 -13.77
C MET A 43 4.00 -5.71 -14.81
N GLY A 44 2.92 -5.74 -15.60
CA GLY A 44 2.66 -6.78 -16.58
C GLY A 44 1.22 -7.23 -16.53
N SER A 45 0.78 -7.80 -17.65
CA SER A 45 -0.55 -8.39 -17.73
C SER A 45 -0.54 -9.82 -17.22
N HIS A 46 -1.51 -10.13 -16.37
CA HIS A 46 -1.74 -11.50 -15.92
C HIS A 46 -2.59 -12.26 -16.94
N ASP A 47 -3.63 -11.60 -17.48
CA ASP A 47 -4.52 -12.08 -18.54
C ASP A 47 -4.93 -10.91 -19.48
N ASP A 48 -5.79 -11.16 -20.48
CA ASP A 48 -6.36 -10.11 -21.33
C ASP A 48 -7.22 -9.09 -20.57
N VAL A 49 -7.74 -9.48 -19.41
CA VAL A 49 -8.71 -8.70 -18.62
C VAL A 49 -8.07 -8.08 -17.36
N THR A 50 -6.96 -8.64 -16.88
CA THR A 50 -6.32 -8.27 -15.61
C THR A 50 -4.84 -7.96 -15.80
N SER A 51 -4.35 -6.99 -15.03
CA SER A 51 -2.92 -6.67 -14.95
C SER A 51 -2.46 -6.65 -13.51
N ASP A 52 -1.23 -7.08 -13.30
CA ASP A 52 -0.52 -6.93 -12.03
C ASP A 52 0.03 -5.51 -11.97
N VAL A 53 -0.38 -4.78 -10.94
CA VAL A 53 -0.08 -3.36 -10.82
C VAL A 53 0.47 -3.05 -9.43
N LEU A 54 1.47 -2.17 -9.42
CA LEU A 54 2.00 -1.54 -8.23
C LEU A 54 1.42 -0.13 -8.12
N ILE A 55 0.58 0.10 -7.13
CA ILE A 55 -0.01 1.40 -6.83
C ILE A 55 0.70 1.96 -5.61
N THR A 56 1.34 3.12 -5.76
CA THR A 56 1.90 3.88 -4.65
C THR A 56 0.86 4.87 -4.15
N VAL A 57 0.52 4.79 -2.87
CA VAL A 57 -0.46 5.67 -2.23
C VAL A 57 0.20 6.41 -1.06
N SER A 58 -0.27 7.63 -0.78
CA SER A 58 0.06 8.37 0.42
C SER A 58 -1.08 8.20 1.42
N VAL A 59 -0.85 7.42 2.47
CA VAL A 59 -1.85 7.15 3.51
C VAL A 59 -1.73 8.22 4.58
N THR A 60 -2.86 8.84 4.94
CA THR A 60 -2.89 9.83 6.03
C THR A 60 -3.70 9.26 7.19
N PRO A 61 -3.04 8.79 8.26
CA PRO A 61 -3.74 8.30 9.45
C PRO A 61 -4.36 9.47 10.23
N GLU A 62 -5.44 9.20 10.96
CA GLU A 62 -6.10 10.22 11.79
C GLU A 62 -5.13 10.74 12.86
N GLY A 63 -4.83 12.04 12.80
CA GLY A 63 -3.92 12.69 13.75
C GLY A 63 -2.41 12.37 13.57
N GLY A 64 -2.02 11.71 12.47
CA GLY A 64 -0.61 11.40 12.19
C GLY A 64 -0.10 12.03 10.88
N GLU A 65 1.19 11.83 10.61
CA GLU A 65 1.81 12.31 9.38
C GLU A 65 1.53 11.36 8.20
N PRO A 66 1.35 11.91 6.96
CA PRO A 66 1.21 11.10 5.77
C PRO A 66 2.47 10.25 5.52
N TYR A 67 2.28 9.00 5.11
CA TYR A 67 3.38 8.12 4.73
C TYR A 67 3.09 7.39 3.41
N PRO A 68 4.13 7.13 2.59
CA PRO A 68 3.97 6.37 1.37
C PRO A 68 3.80 4.88 1.66
N ALA A 69 2.89 4.23 0.95
CA ALA A 69 2.68 2.78 0.97
C ALA A 69 2.56 2.23 -0.46
N GLU A 70 3.04 1.00 -0.66
CA GLU A 70 2.97 0.28 -1.92
C GLU A 70 1.91 -0.81 -1.85
N ILE A 71 1.00 -0.81 -2.80
CA ILE A 71 -0.05 -1.82 -2.93
C ILE A 71 0.23 -2.60 -4.21
N ARG A 72 0.52 -3.90 -4.06
CA ARG A 72 0.75 -4.83 -5.18
C ARG A 72 -0.43 -5.76 -5.29
N GLY A 73 -1.11 -5.73 -6.42
CA GLY A 73 -2.27 -6.59 -6.63
C GLY A 73 -2.61 -6.77 -8.10
N THR A 74 -3.52 -7.71 -8.34
CA THR A 74 -4.11 -7.94 -9.66
C THR A 74 -5.40 -7.14 -9.74
N PHE A 75 -5.46 -6.23 -10.71
CA PHE A 75 -6.59 -5.33 -10.93
C PHE A 75 -7.18 -5.60 -12.31
N ALA A 76 -8.48 -5.38 -12.47
CA ALA A 76 -9.08 -5.41 -13.80
C ALA A 76 -8.60 -4.19 -14.59
N ARG A 77 -8.17 -4.38 -15.84
CA ARG A 77 -7.62 -3.27 -16.66
C ARG A 77 -8.61 -2.10 -16.80
N LYS A 78 -9.91 -2.39 -16.85
CA LYS A 78 -10.98 -1.37 -16.89
C LYS A 78 -10.96 -0.46 -15.67
N ASP A 79 -10.64 -0.99 -14.49
CA ASP A 79 -10.70 -0.28 -13.22
C ASP A 79 -9.43 0.54 -12.98
N LEU A 80 -8.33 0.23 -13.69
CA LEU A 80 -7.08 0.99 -13.64
C LEU A 80 -7.26 2.48 -13.98
N THR A 81 -8.24 2.81 -14.83
CA THR A 81 -8.56 4.22 -15.15
C THR A 81 -9.11 5.01 -13.97
N THR A 82 -9.61 4.34 -12.93
CA THR A 82 -10.14 4.95 -11.71
C THR A 82 -9.03 5.25 -10.70
N TYR A 83 -7.93 4.52 -10.79
CA TYR A 83 -6.74 4.79 -10.01
C TYR A 83 -5.88 5.73 -10.86
N VAL A 84 -5.91 7.03 -10.58
CA VAL A 84 -4.96 7.99 -11.19
C VAL A 84 -4.35 8.85 -10.10
N ALA A 85 -3.13 9.33 -10.32
CA ALA A 85 -2.45 10.19 -9.36
C ALA A 85 -3.33 11.39 -8.97
N GLY A 86 -3.42 11.67 -7.67
CA GLY A 86 -4.29 12.69 -7.09
C GLY A 86 -5.68 12.19 -6.70
N THR A 87 -6.05 10.94 -7.02
CA THR A 87 -7.35 10.37 -6.63
C THR A 87 -7.32 9.91 -5.17
N THR A 88 -8.33 10.29 -4.41
CA THR A 88 -8.56 9.75 -3.07
C THR A 88 -9.21 8.38 -3.15
N VAL A 89 -8.60 7.39 -2.50
CA VAL A 89 -9.09 6.02 -2.42
C VAL A 89 -9.26 5.60 -0.97
N ASN A 90 -10.26 4.76 -0.73
CA ASN A 90 -10.45 4.12 0.56
C ASN A 90 -9.52 2.91 0.65
N VAL A 91 -8.69 2.88 1.69
CA VAL A 91 -7.78 1.78 1.96
C VAL A 91 -8.05 1.21 3.34
N LYS A 92 -7.59 -0.02 3.57
CA LYS A 92 -7.46 -0.59 4.89
C LYS A 92 -6.00 -0.85 5.19
N VAL A 93 -5.59 -0.56 6.42
CA VAL A 93 -4.23 -0.74 6.90
C VAL A 93 -4.24 -1.59 8.16
N LEU A 94 -3.30 -2.52 8.30
CA LEU A 94 -3.12 -3.24 9.57
C LEU A 94 -2.39 -2.37 10.59
N GLU A 95 -2.93 -2.23 11.80
CA GLU A 95 -2.27 -1.46 12.87
C GLU A 95 -0.89 -2.02 13.23
N ASN A 96 -0.74 -3.34 13.11
CA ASN A 96 0.51 -4.04 13.40
C ASN A 96 1.55 -3.93 12.26
N ASP A 97 1.14 -3.53 11.04
CA ASP A 97 2.02 -3.42 9.88
C ASP A 97 1.53 -2.30 8.94
N LYS A 98 2.14 -1.11 9.05
CA LYS A 98 1.82 0.06 8.23
C LYS A 98 2.15 -0.13 6.74
N THR A 99 2.92 -1.15 6.38
CA THR A 99 3.20 -1.49 4.98
C THR A 99 2.11 -2.38 4.38
N ALA A 100 1.31 -3.03 5.23
CA ALA A 100 0.21 -3.88 4.81
C ALA A 100 -1.04 -3.03 4.54
N VAL A 101 -1.15 -2.55 3.31
CA VAL A 101 -2.25 -1.70 2.83
C VAL A 101 -3.01 -2.39 1.69
N ALA A 102 -4.35 -2.33 1.74
CA ALA A 102 -5.23 -2.86 0.69
C ALA A 102 -6.28 -1.84 0.27
N ILE A 103 -6.54 -1.70 -1.03
CA ILE A 103 -7.59 -0.82 -1.56
C ILE A 103 -8.94 -1.51 -1.45
N VAL A 104 -9.92 -0.82 -0.85
CA VAL A 104 -11.28 -1.34 -0.71
C VAL A 104 -11.96 -1.38 -2.08
N GLY A 105 -12.38 -2.58 -2.51
CA GLY A 105 -13.18 -2.79 -3.72
C GLY A 105 -12.41 -2.83 -5.05
N ALA A 106 -11.08 -2.85 -5.01
CA ALA A 106 -10.24 -2.74 -6.21
C ALA A 106 -9.63 -4.05 -6.73
N LEU A 107 -9.48 -5.03 -5.85
CA LEU A 107 -8.72 -6.25 -6.14
C LEU A 107 -9.63 -7.33 -6.70
N VAL A 108 -9.20 -7.93 -7.80
CA VAL A 108 -9.79 -9.17 -8.28
C VAL A 108 -9.17 -10.31 -7.47
N ASN A 109 -9.98 -11.04 -6.71
CA ASN A 109 -9.50 -12.16 -5.94
C ASN A 109 -9.14 -13.32 -6.90
N PRO A 110 -7.88 -13.79 -6.96
CA PRO A 110 -7.51 -14.90 -7.83
C PRO A 110 -8.16 -16.24 -7.43
N ARG A 111 -8.85 -16.31 -6.27
CA ARG A 111 -9.56 -17.51 -5.80
C ARG A 111 -11.00 -17.65 -6.30
N GLU A 112 -11.57 -16.65 -6.96
CA GLU A 112 -12.92 -16.76 -7.56
C GLU A 112 -12.86 -17.14 -9.05
N ARG A 113 -12.25 -18.29 -9.37
CA ARG A 113 -12.42 -18.98 -10.66
C ARG A 113 -13.01 -20.36 -10.44
#